data_AF-A0A7W1KYI4-F1
#
_entry.id   AF-A0A7W1KYI4-F1
#
_cell.length_a   1.000
_cell.length_b   1.000
_cell.length_c   1.000
_cell.angle_alpha   90.00
_cell.angle_beta   90.00
_cell.angle_gamma   90.00
#
_symmetry.space_group_name_H-M   'P 1'
#
loop_
_entity.id
_entity.type
_entity.pdbx_description
1 polymer ?
#
loop_
_entity_poly.entity_id
_entity_poly.type
_entity_poly.pdbx_seq_one_letter_code
_entity_poly.pdbx_strand_id
1 'polypeptide(L)'
;MSPQSPQDDSYWVVLINAKNPREKVKEWIVPGQNNSTVPSGLDTYMNDPDYIFVVATQYLSTLHVPQGAFYDYLVQYGAGWELQRLEQINTVLSCGTYGRMSYILTGQCGPRGPKIIPPISYEIGSITDFPALLLMSLMPMPNGGPPYSICDSYTFLTK
;
A
#
# COMPACT_ATOMS: atom_id res chain seq x y z
N MET A 1 14.76 -5.12 1.62
CA MET A 1 14.31 -5.36 0.23
C MET A 1 14.32 -4.03 -0.50
N SER A 2 14.64 -4.02 -1.80
CA SER A 2 14.61 -2.83 -2.65
C SER A 2 13.96 -3.15 -4.01
N PRO A 3 13.47 -2.14 -4.74
CA PRO A 3 13.01 -2.31 -6.12
C PRO A 3 14.15 -2.82 -7.01
N GLN A 4 13.87 -3.68 -8.00
CA GLN A 4 14.88 -4.12 -8.97
C GLN A 4 15.35 -3.00 -9.91
N SER A 5 14.45 -2.06 -10.24
CA SER A 5 14.72 -0.94 -11.16
C SER A 5 14.15 0.35 -10.57
N PRO A 6 14.74 0.89 -9.49
CA PRO A 6 14.21 2.07 -8.80
C PRO A 6 14.03 3.24 -9.77
N GLN A 7 12.89 3.91 -9.67
CA GLN A 7 12.55 5.11 -10.44
C GLN A 7 12.03 6.18 -9.48
N ASP A 8 12.46 7.42 -9.71
CA ASP A 8 11.89 8.56 -9.00
C ASP A 8 10.43 8.76 -9.40
N ASP A 9 9.66 9.39 -8.52
CA ASP A 9 8.26 9.74 -8.78
C ASP A 9 7.44 8.52 -9.24
N SER A 10 7.48 7.46 -8.44
CA SER A 10 6.85 6.19 -8.76
C SER A 10 6.28 5.50 -7.53
N TYR A 11 5.27 4.66 -7.77
CA TYR A 11 4.76 3.71 -6.80
C TYR A 11 5.50 2.40 -6.95
N TRP A 12 6.07 1.94 -5.84
CA TRP A 12 6.57 0.59 -5.71
C TRP A 12 5.48 -0.29 -5.09
N VAL A 13 4.88 -1.15 -5.92
CA VAL A 13 3.93 -2.17 -5.47
C VAL A 13 4.69 -3.49 -5.36
N VAL A 14 4.75 -4.07 -4.18
CA VAL A 14 5.48 -5.31 -3.93
C VAL A 14 4.65 -6.31 -3.15
N LEU A 15 4.74 -7.57 -3.58
CA LEU A 15 4.04 -8.70 -3.01
C LEU A 15 5.08 -9.59 -2.33
N ILE A 16 4.86 -9.85 -1.05
CA ILE A 16 5.75 -10.59 -0.17
C ILE A 16 5.05 -11.90 0.21
N ASN A 17 5.81 -13.00 0.23
CA ASN A 17 5.29 -14.29 0.66
C ASN A 17 5.00 -14.28 2.17
N ALA A 18 3.75 -14.42 2.59
CA ALA A 18 3.38 -14.43 3.99
C ALA A 18 3.94 -15.63 4.76
N LYS A 19 4.29 -16.73 4.06
CA LYS A 19 4.95 -17.91 4.66
C LYS A 19 6.45 -17.73 4.77
N ASN A 20 7.05 -16.87 3.94
CA ASN A 20 8.47 -16.53 3.96
C ASN A 20 8.67 -15.04 3.66
N PRO A 21 8.55 -14.15 4.65
CA PRO A 21 8.55 -12.68 4.41
C PRO A 21 9.88 -12.11 3.88
N ARG A 22 10.92 -12.94 3.74
CA ARG A 22 12.18 -12.57 3.10
C ARG A 22 12.08 -12.63 1.57
N GLU A 23 11.07 -13.30 1.04
CA GLU A 23 10.87 -13.54 -0.37
C GLU A 23 9.91 -12.51 -0.99
N LYS A 24 10.42 -11.81 -2.00
CA LYS A 24 9.63 -10.97 -2.90
C LYS A 24 9.04 -11.84 -4.00
N VAL A 25 7.72 -11.98 -4.04
CA VAL A 25 7.00 -12.81 -5.03
C VAL A 25 6.90 -12.09 -6.36
N LYS A 26 6.49 -10.82 -6.32
CA LYS A 26 6.32 -9.99 -7.49
C LYS A 26 6.44 -8.52 -7.12
N GLU A 27 6.85 -7.70 -8.08
CA GLU A 27 6.80 -6.25 -7.93
C GLU A 27 6.36 -5.57 -9.23
N TRP A 28 5.84 -4.37 -9.06
CA TRP A 28 5.54 -3.41 -10.10
C TRP A 28 6.12 -2.07 -9.69
N ILE A 29 6.61 -1.34 -10.68
CA ILE A 29 7.01 0.05 -10.55
C ILE A 29 6.09 0.82 -11.46
N VAL A 30 5.24 1.65 -10.85
CA VAL A 30 4.23 2.42 -11.56
C VAL A 30 4.71 3.86 -11.60
N PRO A 31 5.11 4.39 -12.76
CA PRO A 31 5.47 5.80 -12.88
C PRO A 31 4.32 6.69 -12.40
N GLY A 32 4.62 7.77 -11.69
CA GLY A 32 3.63 8.69 -11.13
C GLY A 32 2.71 9.29 -12.20
N GLN A 33 3.22 9.54 -13.41
CA GLN A 33 2.43 9.95 -14.56
C GLN A 33 1.34 8.92 -14.98
N ASN A 34 1.44 7.67 -14.51
CA ASN A 34 0.46 6.60 -14.73
C ASN A 34 -0.41 6.34 -13.48
N ASN A 35 -0.57 7.33 -12.60
CA ASN A 35 -1.35 7.30 -11.35
C ASN A 35 -2.85 6.96 -11.49
N SER A 36 -3.36 6.73 -12.69
CA SER A 36 -4.76 6.35 -12.95
C SER A 36 -4.96 4.88 -13.33
N THR A 37 -3.88 4.14 -13.57
CA THR A 37 -3.94 2.77 -14.09
C THR A 37 -3.47 1.75 -13.07
N VAL A 38 -4.30 0.75 -12.79
CA VAL A 38 -3.92 -0.40 -11.98
C VAL A 38 -2.95 -1.29 -12.76
N PRO A 39 -1.81 -1.71 -12.19
CA PRO A 39 -0.87 -2.60 -12.88
C PRO A 39 -1.52 -3.91 -13.30
N SER A 40 -1.34 -4.30 -14.57
CA SER A 40 -1.89 -5.54 -15.09
C SER A 40 -1.38 -6.76 -14.31
N GLY A 41 -2.31 -7.64 -13.94
CA GLY A 41 -2.00 -8.88 -13.21
C GLY A 41 -1.77 -8.70 -11.71
N LEU A 42 -1.93 -7.49 -11.16
CA LEU A 42 -1.89 -7.26 -9.70
C LEU A 42 -3.03 -8.00 -8.99
N ASP A 43 -4.24 -7.98 -9.55
CA ASP A 43 -5.43 -8.66 -9.01
C ASP A 43 -5.25 -10.18 -8.80
N THR A 44 -4.39 -10.81 -9.60
CA THR A 44 -4.07 -12.23 -9.49
C THR A 44 -3.52 -12.59 -8.10
N TYR A 45 -2.84 -11.64 -7.45
CA TYR A 45 -2.22 -11.85 -6.14
C TYR A 45 -3.05 -11.26 -5.00
N MET A 46 -3.73 -10.15 -5.23
CA MET A 46 -4.36 -9.38 -4.16
C MET A 46 -5.55 -10.09 -3.49
N ASN A 47 -6.14 -11.09 -4.14
CA ASN A 47 -7.20 -11.93 -3.57
C ASN A 47 -6.67 -13.17 -2.81
N ASP A 48 -5.36 -13.43 -2.84
CA ASP A 48 -4.76 -14.60 -2.21
C ASP A 48 -4.18 -14.25 -0.83
N PRO A 49 -4.69 -14.85 0.27
CA PRO A 49 -4.21 -14.57 1.62
C PRO A 49 -2.79 -15.09 1.91
N ASP A 50 -2.14 -15.82 1.01
CA ASP A 50 -0.73 -16.21 1.16
C ASP A 50 0.27 -15.05 0.92
N TYR A 51 -0.22 -13.85 0.58
CA TYR A 51 0.61 -12.69 0.29
C TYR A 51 0.35 -11.48 1.20
N ILE A 52 1.40 -10.70 1.42
CA ILE A 52 1.35 -9.35 2.00
C ILE A 52 1.68 -8.38 0.88
N PHE A 53 0.83 -7.36 0.68
CA PHE A 53 1.12 -6.31 -0.30
C PHE A 53 1.67 -5.08 0.39
N VAL A 54 2.56 -4.37 -0.31
CA VAL A 54 3.03 -3.04 0.08
C VAL A 54 2.99 -2.16 -1.16
N VAL A 55 2.36 -1.00 -1.03
CA VAL A 55 2.46 0.12 -1.95
C VAL A 55 3.24 1.20 -1.23
N ALA A 56 4.41 1.58 -1.76
CA ALA A 56 5.26 2.58 -1.15
C ALA A 56 5.82 3.53 -2.19
N THR A 57 5.98 4.79 -1.83
CA THR A 57 6.66 5.80 -2.66
C THR A 57 7.84 6.37 -1.87
N GLN A 58 9.01 6.52 -2.48
CA GLN A 58 10.11 7.28 -1.88
C GLN A 58 9.85 8.78 -2.00
N TYR A 59 9.53 9.20 -3.22
CA TYR A 59 9.14 10.55 -3.59
C TYR A 59 8.02 10.41 -4.62
N LEU A 60 6.97 11.21 -4.45
CA LEU A 60 5.91 11.37 -5.42
C LEU A 60 5.59 12.85 -5.56
N SER A 61 5.37 13.29 -6.79
CA SER A 61 4.81 14.61 -7.07
C SER A 61 3.39 14.71 -6.50
N THR A 62 3.07 15.86 -5.91
CA THR A 62 1.69 16.20 -5.51
C THR A 62 0.70 16.19 -6.67
N LEU A 63 1.16 16.28 -7.93
CA LEU A 63 0.33 16.13 -9.13
C LEU A 63 0.05 14.68 -9.53
N HIS A 64 0.77 13.73 -8.96
CA HIS A 64 0.75 12.32 -9.32
C HIS A 64 0.11 11.43 -8.25
N VAL A 65 -0.68 12.00 -7.35
CA VAL A 65 -1.52 11.26 -6.37
C VAL A 65 -2.41 10.25 -7.11
N PRO A 66 -2.73 9.06 -6.55
CA PRO A 66 -3.58 8.09 -7.25
C PRO A 66 -4.93 8.71 -7.62
N GLN A 67 -5.41 8.44 -8.82
CA GLN A 67 -6.71 8.90 -9.32
C GLN A 67 -7.48 7.78 -10.02
N GLY A 68 -8.79 7.97 -10.20
CA GLY A 68 -9.65 7.06 -10.96
C GLY A 68 -9.52 5.60 -10.51
N ALA A 69 -9.33 4.69 -11.48
CA ALA A 69 -9.30 3.26 -11.20
C ALA A 69 -8.21 2.85 -10.21
N PHE A 70 -7.05 3.53 -10.21
CA PHE A 70 -6.00 3.20 -9.24
C PHE A 70 -6.33 3.68 -7.83
N TYR A 71 -6.96 4.85 -7.69
CA TYR A 71 -7.48 5.31 -6.39
C TYR A 71 -8.53 4.35 -5.84
N ASP A 72 -9.55 4.02 -6.62
CA ASP A 72 -10.63 3.10 -6.23
C ASP A 72 -10.07 1.73 -5.83
N TYR A 73 -9.04 1.27 -6.54
CA TYR A 73 -8.33 0.04 -6.22
C TYR A 73 -7.66 0.12 -4.85
N LEU A 74 -6.88 1.16 -4.58
CA LEU A 74 -6.23 1.31 -3.27
C LEU A 74 -7.26 1.39 -2.13
N VAL A 75 -8.37 2.10 -2.35
CA VAL A 75 -9.50 2.17 -1.40
C VAL A 75 -10.10 0.79 -1.14
N GLN A 76 -10.34 -0.01 -2.19
CA GLN A 76 -10.80 -1.39 -2.04
C GLN A 76 -9.85 -2.21 -1.14
N TYR A 77 -8.55 -1.96 -1.23
CA TYR A 77 -7.53 -2.65 -0.43
C TYR A 77 -7.13 -1.94 0.88
N GLY A 78 -7.95 -1.00 1.35
CA GLY A 78 -7.86 -0.44 2.71
C GLY A 78 -7.14 0.90 2.81
N ALA A 79 -6.89 1.57 1.70
CA ALA A 79 -6.60 3.00 1.73
C ALA A 79 -7.84 3.78 2.22
N GLY A 80 -7.60 4.87 2.93
CA GLY A 80 -8.65 5.61 3.60
C GLY A 80 -8.32 7.10 3.70
N TRP A 81 -8.24 7.59 4.94
CA TRP A 81 -8.17 9.02 5.23
C TRP A 81 -6.86 9.66 4.78
N GLU A 82 -5.74 8.93 4.78
CA GLU A 82 -4.47 9.50 4.29
C GLU A 82 -4.51 9.68 2.78
N LEU A 83 -5.03 8.69 2.05
CA LEU A 83 -5.20 8.80 0.61
C LEU A 83 -6.19 9.92 0.24
N GLN A 84 -7.31 10.04 0.96
CA GLN A 84 -8.28 11.14 0.79
C GLN A 84 -7.65 12.50 1.07
N ARG A 85 -6.82 12.61 2.11
CA ARG A 85 -6.10 13.85 2.43
C ARG A 85 -5.15 14.24 1.30
N LEU A 86 -4.43 13.28 0.74
CA LEU A 86 -3.51 13.51 -0.39
C LEU A 86 -4.28 13.95 -1.65
N GLU A 87 -5.45 13.36 -1.92
CA GLU A 87 -6.34 13.78 -3.00
C GLU A 87 -6.85 15.23 -2.81
N GLN A 88 -7.26 15.59 -1.60
CA GLN A 88 -7.67 16.97 -1.30
C GLN A 88 -6.54 17.96 -1.48
N ILE A 89 -5.32 17.61 -1.07
CA ILE A 89 -4.14 18.47 -1.26
C ILE A 89 -3.85 18.65 -2.74
N ASN A 90 -3.93 17.59 -3.55
CA ASN A 90 -3.78 17.67 -5.00
C ASN A 90 -4.81 18.64 -5.61
N THR A 91 -6.09 18.52 -5.25
CA THR A 91 -7.14 19.40 -5.81
C THR A 91 -6.96 20.87 -5.45
N VAL A 92 -6.47 21.19 -4.25
CA VAL A 92 -6.17 22.57 -3.82
C VAL A 92 -4.89 23.12 -4.45
N LEU A 93 -3.84 22.29 -4.58
CA LEU A 93 -2.52 22.71 -5.09
C LEU A 93 -2.37 22.65 -6.61
N SER A 94 -3.36 22.12 -7.32
CA SER A 94 -3.42 22.01 -8.80
C SER A 94 -3.22 23.34 -9.55
N CYS A 95 -3.15 24.47 -8.85
CA CYS A 95 -2.97 25.82 -9.39
C CYS A 95 -1.56 26.43 -9.23
N GLY A 96 -0.52 25.70 -8.79
CA GLY A 96 0.86 26.19 -9.02
C GLY A 96 1.96 25.90 -8.01
N THR A 97 1.79 24.95 -7.07
CA THR A 97 2.87 24.62 -6.12
C THR A 97 3.27 23.16 -6.20
N TYR A 98 4.54 22.90 -6.52
CA TYR A 98 5.14 21.57 -6.51
C TYR A 98 5.52 21.19 -5.08
N GLY A 99 4.74 20.30 -4.46
CA GLY A 99 5.09 19.64 -3.20
C GLY A 99 5.62 18.23 -3.42
N ARG A 100 6.52 17.79 -2.54
CA ARG A 100 6.90 16.37 -2.42
C ARG A 100 6.02 15.68 -1.41
N MET A 101 5.62 14.45 -1.73
CA MET A 101 4.90 13.61 -0.81
C MET A 101 5.44 12.18 -0.84
N SER A 102 5.11 11.44 0.21
CA SER A 102 5.34 10.02 0.30
C SER A 102 4.12 9.35 0.93
N TYR A 103 3.83 8.14 0.47
CA TYR A 103 2.70 7.35 0.88
C TYR A 103 3.11 5.90 1.03
N ILE A 104 2.62 5.25 2.08
CA ILE A 104 2.73 3.82 2.29
C ILE A 104 1.34 3.28 2.58
N LEU A 105 0.97 2.20 1.89
CA LEU A 105 -0.18 1.36 2.18
C LEU A 105 0.29 -0.10 2.20
N THR A 106 -0.10 -0.86 3.20
CA THR A 106 0.29 -2.27 3.31
C THR A 106 -0.75 -3.04 4.10
N GLY A 107 -0.90 -4.31 3.77
CA GLY A 107 -1.89 -5.16 4.39
C GLY A 107 -1.74 -6.60 3.96
N GLN A 108 -2.51 -7.46 4.63
CA GLN A 108 -2.68 -8.82 4.15
C GLN A 108 -3.53 -8.79 2.88
N CYS A 109 -3.12 -9.55 1.86
CA CYS A 109 -3.97 -9.83 0.71
C CYS A 109 -5.13 -10.74 1.15
N GLY A 110 -6.16 -10.83 0.31
CA GLY A 110 -7.31 -11.68 0.57
C GLY A 110 -8.59 -11.08 0.02
N PRO A 111 -9.66 -11.89 -0.04
CA PRO A 111 -10.92 -11.47 -0.64
C PRO A 111 -11.52 -10.26 0.10
N ARG A 112 -12.04 -9.29 -0.65
CA ARG A 112 -12.72 -8.10 -0.11
C ARG A 112 -14.08 -7.95 -0.76
N GLY A 113 -15.10 -7.63 0.04
CA GLY A 113 -16.46 -7.41 -0.48
C GLY A 113 -17.50 -7.19 0.61
N PRO A 114 -18.75 -6.87 0.25
CA PRO A 114 -19.80 -6.41 1.17
C PRO A 114 -20.18 -7.38 2.30
N LYS A 115 -19.75 -8.65 2.22
CA LYS A 115 -20.04 -9.71 3.20
C LYS A 115 -18.78 -10.45 3.68
N ILE A 116 -17.61 -9.92 3.34
CA ILE A 116 -16.32 -10.51 3.72
C ILE A 116 -15.63 -9.52 4.64
N ILE A 117 -15.27 -9.96 5.85
CA ILE A 117 -14.48 -9.14 6.76
C ILE A 117 -13.11 -8.94 6.09
N PRO A 118 -12.77 -7.72 5.67
CA PRO A 118 -11.54 -7.49 4.94
C PRO A 118 -10.33 -7.71 5.87
N PRO A 119 -9.21 -8.21 5.34
CA PRO A 119 -7.97 -8.24 6.12
C PRO A 119 -7.51 -6.84 6.51
N ILE A 120 -6.83 -6.73 7.65
CA ILE A 120 -6.37 -5.45 8.17
C ILE A 120 -5.33 -4.83 7.21
N SER A 121 -5.44 -3.53 7.00
CA SER A 121 -4.56 -2.73 6.16
C SER A 121 -4.18 -1.46 6.92
N TYR A 122 -2.98 -0.94 6.66
CA TYR A 122 -2.40 0.21 7.33
C TYR A 122 -1.89 1.16 6.27
N GLU A 123 -2.13 2.46 6.50
CA GLU A 123 -1.62 3.51 5.65
C GLU A 123 -0.97 4.62 6.46
N ILE A 124 -0.01 5.30 5.84
CA ILE A 124 0.57 6.54 6.34
C ILE A 124 0.98 7.42 5.16
N GLY A 125 0.68 8.71 5.28
CA GLY A 125 1.10 9.73 4.32
C GLY A 125 2.03 10.76 4.96
N SER A 126 2.93 11.32 4.17
CA SER A 126 3.69 12.52 4.52
C SER A 126 3.71 13.48 3.34
N ILE A 127 3.47 14.75 3.63
CA ILE A 127 3.49 15.87 2.68
C ILE A 127 4.69 16.81 2.93
N THR A 128 5.63 16.35 3.76
CA THR A 128 6.86 17.05 4.09
C THR A 128 8.03 16.35 3.41
N ASP A 129 9.21 16.97 3.39
CA ASP A 129 10.42 16.35 2.84
C ASP A 129 10.88 15.09 3.59
N PHE A 130 10.20 14.69 4.67
CA PHE A 130 10.42 13.43 5.36
C PHE A 130 9.63 12.29 4.71
N PRO A 131 10.29 11.15 4.41
CA PRO A 131 9.61 9.97 3.91
C PRO A 131 8.64 9.42 4.96
N ALA A 132 7.49 8.93 4.51
CA ALA A 132 6.57 8.17 5.32
C ALA A 132 7.29 6.92 5.84
N LEU A 133 7.19 6.66 7.14
CA LEU A 133 7.80 5.49 7.79
C LEU A 133 6.73 4.74 8.55
N LEU A 134 6.53 3.47 8.17
CA LEU A 134 5.60 2.57 8.83
C LEU A 134 6.35 1.38 9.40
N LEU A 135 6.27 1.19 10.71
CA LEU A 135 6.87 0.07 11.42
C LEU A 135 5.79 -0.92 11.80
N MET A 136 5.99 -2.18 11.43
CA MET A 136 5.01 -3.25 11.60
C MET A 136 5.67 -4.53 12.08
N SER A 137 4.97 -5.25 12.94
CA SER A 137 5.39 -6.56 13.41
C SER A 137 4.58 -7.64 12.69
N LEU A 138 5.28 -8.67 12.24
CA LEU A 138 4.66 -9.87 11.69
C LEU A 138 4.59 -10.92 12.79
N MET A 139 3.38 -11.39 13.11
CA MET A 139 3.16 -12.40 14.14
C MET A 139 2.91 -13.77 13.48
N PRO A 140 3.49 -14.86 14.02
CA PRO A 140 3.11 -16.20 13.62
C PRO A 140 1.69 -16.55 14.11
N MET A 141 1.09 -17.55 13.49
CA MET A 141 -0.13 -18.15 13.99
C MET A 141 0.10 -18.84 15.36
N PRO A 142 -0.96 -19.23 16.11
CA PRO A 142 -0.81 -19.82 17.45
C PRO A 142 0.12 -21.03 17.56
N ASN A 143 0.39 -21.73 16.45
CA ASN A 143 1.34 -22.83 16.37
C ASN A 143 2.82 -22.38 16.22
N GLY A 144 3.10 -21.08 16.27
CA GLY A 144 4.43 -20.50 16.11
C GLY A 144 4.98 -20.53 14.69
N GLY A 145 4.21 -21.04 13.73
CA GLY A 145 4.60 -21.20 12.34
C GLY A 145 3.91 -20.22 11.38
N PRO A 146 4.33 -20.21 10.11
CA PRO A 146 3.63 -19.49 9.05
C PRO A 146 2.19 -20.00 8.85
N PRO A 147 1.31 -19.20 8.22
CA PRO A 147 1.58 -17.88 7.64
C PRO A 147 1.77 -16.80 8.71
N TYR A 148 2.67 -15.84 8.43
CA TYR A 148 2.82 -14.66 9.26
C TYR A 148 1.78 -13.62 8.84
N SER A 149 1.06 -13.06 9.81
CA SER A 149 0.12 -11.97 9.59
C SER A 149 0.64 -10.70 10.21
N ILE A 150 0.23 -9.57 9.64
CA ILE A 150 0.39 -8.28 10.30
C ILE A 150 -0.46 -8.27 11.56
N CYS A 151 0.14 -7.91 12.70
CA CYS A 151 -0.56 -7.73 13.96
C CYS A 151 -0.21 -6.36 14.57
N ASP A 152 -1.22 -5.71 15.12
CA ASP A 152 -1.16 -4.48 15.91
C ASP A 152 -1.97 -4.60 17.20
N SER A 153 -2.09 -3.49 17.93
CA SER A 153 -2.89 -3.37 19.16
C SER A 153 -4.38 -3.67 18.98
N TYR A 154 -4.91 -3.65 17.75
CA TYR A 154 -6.31 -3.95 17.44
C TYR A 154 -6.51 -5.37 16.90
N THR A 155 -5.43 -6.13 16.71
CA THR A 155 -5.50 -7.48 16.11
C THR A 155 -6.04 -8.54 17.08
N PHE A 156 -5.94 -8.30 18.39
CA PHE A 156 -6.63 -9.08 19.41
C PHE A 156 -7.70 -8.23 20.07
N LEU A 157 -8.97 -8.58 19.87
CA LEU A 157 -10.05 -8.04 20.69
C LEU A 157 -9.85 -8.57 22.12
N THR A 158 -9.30 -7.74 23.01
CA THR A 158 -9.43 -7.95 24.45
C THR A 158 -10.92 -7.87 24.76
N LYS A 159 -11.54 -9.04 24.96
CA LYS A 159 -12.83 -9.13 25.63
C LYS A 159 -12.68 -8.81 27.11
#